data_AF-A0A440HKJ6-F1
#
_entry.id   AF-A0A440HKJ6-F1
#
_cell.length_a   1.000
_cell.length_b   1.000
_cell.length_c   1.000
_cell.angle_alpha   90.00
_cell.angle_beta   90.00
_cell.angle_gamma   90.00
#
_symmetry.space_group_name_H-M   'P 1'
#
loop_
_entity.id
_entity.type
_entity.pdbx_description
1 polymer ?
#
loop_
_entity_poly.entity_id
_entity_poly.type
_entity_poly.pdbx_seq_one_letter_code
_entity_poly.pdbx_strand_id
1 'polypeptide(L)' 'MSINPEPTNVAASVDAILDELQDRPFSSMQAAIAMLRERTGTERSDADLKGLIIKKAAARGIQFFDEKSSTAN' A
#
# COMPACT_ATOMS: atom_id res chain seq x y z
N MET A 1 -18.02 21.09 -2.10
CA MET A 1 -17.93 19.63 -2.23
C MET A 1 -17.50 19.34 -3.67
N SER A 2 -16.21 19.17 -3.90
CA SER A 2 -15.65 18.92 -5.24
C SER A 2 -14.61 17.83 -5.11
N ILE A 3 -15.06 16.58 -5.05
CA ILE A 3 -14.18 15.43 -5.26
C ILE A 3 -14.02 15.27 -6.77
N ASN A 4 -13.12 16.07 -7.36
CA ASN A 4 -12.65 15.80 -8.71
C ASN A 4 -11.95 14.43 -8.67
N PRO A 5 -12.32 13.44 -9.51
CA PRO A 5 -11.49 12.25 -9.69
C PRO A 5 -10.27 12.69 -10.52
N GLU A 6 -9.31 13.33 -9.86
CA GLU A 6 -7.99 13.59 -10.43
C GLU A 6 -7.35 12.25 -10.82
N PRO A 7 -6.59 12.20 -11.92
CA PRO A 7 -6.19 10.96 -12.58
C PRO A 7 -5.49 10.06 -11.57
N THR A 8 -6.23 9.04 -11.15
CA THR A 8 -5.84 7.86 -10.40
C THR A 8 -4.41 7.88 -9.87
N ASN A 9 -4.15 8.73 -8.88
CA ASN A 9 -2.80 8.92 -8.38
C ASN A 9 -2.48 7.75 -7.44
N VAL A 10 -1.79 6.75 -7.97
CA VAL A 10 -1.40 5.54 -7.23
C VAL A 10 -0.75 5.89 -5.90
N ALA A 11 0.09 6.94 -5.85
CA ALA A 11 0.72 7.38 -4.62
C ALA A 11 -0.27 7.99 -3.61
N ALA A 12 -1.31 8.69 -4.07
CA ALA A 12 -2.37 9.20 -3.19
C ALA A 12 -3.28 8.07 -2.69
N SER A 13 -3.56 7.07 -3.52
CA SER A 13 -4.27 5.86 -3.09
C SER A 13 -3.46 5.05 -2.08
N VAL A 14 -2.14 4.95 -2.24
CA VAL A 14 -1.24 4.36 -1.23
C VAL A 14 -1.35 5.12 0.09
N ASP A 15 -1.28 6.46 0.06
CA ASP A 15 -1.44 7.27 1.27
C ASP A 15 -2.80 7.04 1.94
N ALA A 16 -3.89 7.02 1.18
CA ALA A 16 -5.23 6.78 1.70
C ALA A 16 -5.36 5.40 2.35
N ILE A 17 -4.85 4.35 1.70
CA ILE A 17 -4.90 2.98 2.26
C ILE A 17 -4.02 2.89 3.52
N LEU A 18 -2.84 3.54 3.54
CA LEU A 18 -1.98 3.58 4.73
C LEU A 18 -2.63 4.34 5.89
N ASP A 19 -3.38 5.40 5.60
CA ASP A 19 -4.12 6.19 6.59
C ASP A 19 -5.26 5.38 7.21
N GLU A 20 -6.05 4.68 6.38
CA GLU A 20 -7.10 3.77 6.82
C GLU A 20 -6.56 2.60 7.66
N LEU A 21 -5.32 2.19 7.41
CA LEU A 21 -4.67 1.04 8.04
C LEU A 21 -3.65 1.41 9.12
N GLN A 22 -3.57 2.69 9.52
CA GLN A 22 -2.71 3.09 10.64
C GLN A 22 -3.07 2.34 11.94
N ASP A 23 -4.33 1.91 12.08
CA ASP A 23 -4.83 1.10 13.20
C ASP A 23 -4.62 -0.42 13.02
N ARG A 24 -4.46 -0.90 11.77
CA ARG A 24 -4.24 -2.32 11.47
C ARG A 24 -3.05 -2.52 10.53
N PRO A 25 -1.92 -3.05 11.01
CA PRO A 25 -0.80 -3.33 10.12
C PRO A 25 -1.27 -4.26 8.99
N PHE A 26 -0.89 -3.92 7.75
CA PHE A 26 -1.16 -4.76 6.60
C PHE A 26 -0.70 -6.19 6.87
N SER A 27 -1.61 -7.16 6.74
CA SER A 27 -1.29 -8.57 6.94
C SER A 27 -0.36 -9.13 5.86
N SER A 28 -0.29 -8.50 4.68
CA SER A 28 0.63 -8.91 3.63
C SER A 28 0.83 -7.83 2.56
N MET A 29 2.06 -7.71 2.04
CA MET A 29 2.39 -6.78 0.94
C MET A 29 1.54 -7.02 -0.32
N GLN A 30 1.20 -8.28 -0.60
CA GLN A 30 0.34 -8.62 -1.75
C GLN A 30 -1.08 -8.08 -1.61
N ALA A 31 -1.62 -8.05 -0.38
CA ALA A 31 -2.94 -7.47 -0.14
C ALA A 31 -2.94 -5.95 -0.41
N ALA A 32 -1.86 -5.26 -0.01
CA ALA A 32 -1.68 -3.83 -0.31
C ALA A 32 -1.65 -3.57 -1.82
N ILE A 33 -0.92 -4.40 -2.57
CA ILE A 33 -0.81 -4.29 -4.02
C ILE A 33 -2.16 -4.58 -4.71
N ALA A 34 -2.88 -5.62 -4.28
CA ALA A 34 -4.19 -5.95 -4.81
C ALA A 34 -5.20 -4.80 -4.60
N MET A 35 -5.27 -4.28 -3.37
CA MET A 35 -6.15 -3.14 -3.06
C MET A 35 -5.81 -1.89 -3.88
N LEU A 36 -4.52 -1.62 -4.10
CA LEU A 36 -4.09 -0.53 -4.97
C LEU A 36 -4.54 -0.76 -6.40
N ARG A 37 -4.35 -1.95 -6.94
CA ARG A 37 -4.74 -2.29 -8.30
C ARG A 37 -6.26 -2.21 -8.47
N GLU A 38 -7.05 -2.62 -7.49
CA GLU A 38 -8.51 -2.47 -7.52
C GLU A 38 -8.96 -1.00 -7.45
N ARG A 39 -8.35 -0.19 -6.57
CA ARG A 39 -8.73 1.23 -6.43
C ARG A 39 -8.25 2.10 -7.58
N THR A 40 -7.13 1.72 -8.19
CA THR A 40 -6.43 2.57 -9.17
C THR A 40 -6.50 2.04 -10.61
N GLY A 41 -6.76 0.76 -10.81
CA GLY A 41 -6.60 0.13 -12.12
C GLY A 41 -5.17 0.20 -12.66
N THR A 42 -4.17 0.43 -11.80
CA THR A 42 -2.78 0.57 -12.23
C THR A 42 -2.23 -0.74 -12.81
N GLU A 43 -1.61 -0.66 -13.97
CA GLU A 43 -0.97 -1.79 -14.63
C GLU A 43 0.51 -1.94 -14.23
N ARG A 44 1.00 -1.09 -13.32
CA ARG A 44 2.40 -1.13 -12.88
C ARG A 44 2.74 -2.48 -12.26
N SER A 45 4.00 -2.86 -12.45
CA SER A 45 4.55 -4.08 -11.90
C SER A 45 4.56 -4.05 -10.37
N ASP A 46 4.38 -5.21 -9.76
CA ASP A 46 4.34 -5.39 -8.30
C ASP A 46 5.59 -4.84 -7.61
N ALA A 47 6.75 -4.87 -8.27
CA ALA A 47 7.99 -4.29 -7.75
C ALA A 47 7.92 -2.75 -7.60
N ASP A 48 7.33 -2.06 -8.57
CA ASP A 48 7.14 -0.59 -8.50
C ASP A 48 6.14 -0.23 -7.41
N LEU A 49 5.01 -0.96 -7.36
CA LEU A 49 3.98 -0.77 -6.35
C LEU A 49 4.53 -1.05 -4.95
N LYS A 50 5.26 -2.15 -4.76
CA LYS A 50 5.95 -2.46 -3.50
C LYS A 50 6.91 -1.34 -3.09
N GLY A 51 7.71 -0.83 -4.02
CA GLY A 51 8.62 0.29 -3.76
C GLY A 51 7.89 1.56 -3.30
N LEU A 52 6.77 1.90 -3.95
CA LEU A 52 5.92 3.03 -3.55
C LEU A 52 5.31 2.85 -2.16
N ILE A 53 4.75 1.68 -1.91
CA ILE A 53 4.12 1.31 -0.63
C ILE A 53 5.13 1.41 0.51
N ILE A 54 6.32 0.80 0.36
CA ILE A 54 7.39 0.85 1.35
C ILE A 54 7.84 2.30 1.61
N LYS A 55 8.06 3.08 0.54
CA LYS A 55 8.50 4.48 0.66
C LYS A 55 7.48 5.32 1.43
N LYS A 56 6.20 5.16 1.15
CA LYS A 56 5.11 5.91 1.79
C LYS A 56 4.88 5.46 3.23
N ALA A 57 4.91 4.16 3.49
CA ALA A 57 4.78 3.63 4.84
C ALA A 57 5.94 4.03 5.74
N ALA A 58 7.18 3.99 5.23
CA ALA A 58 8.36 4.46 5.95
C ALA A 58 8.22 5.95 6.33
N ALA A 59 7.67 6.78 5.45
CA ALA A 59 7.39 8.19 5.75
C ALA A 59 6.33 8.38 6.85
N ARG A 60 5.43 7.40 7.05
CA ARG A 60 4.39 7.38 8.10
C ARG A 60 4.81 6.59 9.35
N GLY A 61 5.98 5.95 9.35
CA GLY A 61 6.43 5.07 10.43
C GLY A 61 5.75 3.69 10.46
N ILE A 62 5.06 3.29 9.40
CA ILE A 62 4.40 1.98 9.27
C ILE A 62 5.44 0.97 8.79
N GLN A 63 5.66 -0.09 9.56
CA GLN A 63 6.55 -1.19 9.19
C GLN A 63 5.74 -2.35 8.62
N PHE A 64 6.08 -2.79 7.41
CA PHE A 64 5.55 -4.03 6.85
C PHE A 64 6.38 -5.20 7.37
N PHE A 65 5.74 -6.10 8.11
CA PHE A 65 6.31 -7.40 8.37
C PHE A 65 6.03 -8.29 7.16
N ASP A 66 7.07 -8.55 6.37
CA ASP A 66 7.06 -9.68 5.44
C ASP A 66 7.07 -10.93 6.33
N GLU A 67 5.99 -11.71 6.34
CA GLU A 67 5.85 -12.98 7.09
C GLU A 67 6.77 -14.06 6.50
N LYS A 68 8.08 -13.80 6.49
CA LYS A 68 9.12 -14.73 6.08
C LYS A 68 10.23 -14.82 7.13
N SER A 69 9.83 -14.71 8.40
CA SER A 69 10.69 -15.00 9.55
C SER A 69 9.91 -15.66 10.69
N SER A 70 8.97 -16.56 10.37
CA SER A 70 8.46 -17.55 11.31
C SER A 70 8.88 -18.94 10.83
N THR A 71 10.19 -19.19 10.79
CA THR A 71 10.67 -20.57 10.89
C THR A 71 10.63 -20.92 12.37
N ALA A 72 9.72 -21.84 12.66
CA ALA A 72 9.45 -22.41 13.97
C ALA A 72 10.72 -22.83 14.73
N ASN A 73 10.74 -22.54 16.02
CA ASN A 73 11.54 -23.25 17.02
C ASN A 73 10.83 -24.56 17.38
#